data_AF-A0A126Z1G0-F1
#
_entry.id   AF-A0A126Z1G0-F1
#
_cell.length_a   1.000
_cell.length_b   1.000
_cell.length_c   1.000
_cell.angle_alpha   90.00
_cell.angle_beta   90.00
_cell.angle_gamma   90.00
#
_symmetry.space_group_name_H-M   'P 1'
#
loop_
_entity.id
_entity.type
_entity.pdbx_description
1 polymer ?
#
loop_
_entity_poly.entity_id
_entity_poly.type
_entity_poly.pdbx_seq_one_letter_code
_entity_poly.pdbx_strand_id
1 'polypeptide(L)'
;MPFEQKYTPETREASLARVLDRREAEPGNRSIIRETAEQFDVGEQSLRGWIRAWEKANAPAVEASEPEPAAAPAASTATASVAAAPVTTVAPAEKAAADGRRGPGRPSAAAGAESRIVELEAEVAKLRRDREALKGALAVLLDA
;
A
#
# COMPACT_ATOMS: atom_id res chain seq x y z
N MET A 1 -26.67 -12.49 -3.96
CA MET A 1 -26.77 -11.93 -2.59
C MET A 1 -25.63 -10.94 -2.40
N PRO A 2 -25.88 -9.66 -2.10
CA PRO A 2 -24.83 -8.72 -1.78
C PRO A 2 -24.20 -9.08 -0.43
N PHE A 3 -22.87 -9.13 -0.35
CA PHE A 3 -22.17 -9.31 0.92
C PHE A 3 -22.24 -8.00 1.70
N GLU A 4 -22.73 -8.04 2.94
CA GLU A 4 -22.70 -6.90 3.84
C GLU A 4 -21.24 -6.52 4.12
N GLN A 5 -20.82 -5.35 3.63
CA GLN A 5 -19.48 -4.82 3.91
C GLN A 5 -19.44 -4.33 5.36
N LYS A 6 -18.74 -5.09 6.20
CA LYS A 6 -18.56 -4.80 7.63
C LYS A 6 -17.91 -3.44 7.91
N TYR A 7 -17.14 -2.90 6.97
CA TYR A 7 -16.46 -1.62 7.10
C TYR A 7 -16.78 -0.75 5.89
N THR A 8 -17.06 0.52 6.14
CA THR A 8 -17.25 1.53 5.09
C THR A 8 -15.91 1.82 4.40
N PRO A 9 -15.94 2.30 3.14
CA PRO A 9 -14.72 2.74 2.46
C PRO A 9 -14.01 3.86 3.24
N GLU A 10 -14.77 4.75 3.87
CA GLU A 10 -14.24 5.85 4.69
C GLU A 10 -13.41 5.34 5.89
N THR A 11 -13.90 4.34 6.64
CA THR A 11 -13.13 3.75 7.76
C THR A 11 -11.86 3.07 7.26
N ARG A 12 -11.93 2.39 6.10
CA ARG A 12 -10.75 1.78 5.47
C ARG A 12 -9.70 2.83 5.11
N GLU A 13 -10.10 3.92 4.47
CA GLU A 13 -9.20 4.98 4.03
C GLU A 13 -8.60 5.73 5.22
N ALA A 14 -9.42 6.09 6.21
CA ALA A 14 -8.96 6.80 7.41
C ALA A 14 -7.97 5.95 8.24
N SER A 15 -8.25 4.66 8.42
CA SER A 15 -7.35 3.75 9.14
C SER A 15 -6.03 3.53 8.40
N LEU A 16 -6.05 3.43 7.06
CA LEU A 16 -4.84 3.35 6.24
C LEU A 16 -3.99 4.61 6.34
N ALA A 17 -4.60 5.79 6.16
CA ALA A 17 -3.92 7.08 6.26
C ALA A 17 -3.22 7.22 7.62
N ARG A 18 -3.93 6.89 8.71
CA ARG A 18 -3.36 6.95 10.06
C ARG A 18 -2.15 6.04 10.26
N VAL A 19 -2.15 4.83 9.67
CA VAL A 19 -0.99 3.93 9.75
C VAL A 19 0.21 4.52 9.00
N LEU A 20 -0.01 5.11 7.81
CA LEU A 20 1.07 5.68 7.01
C LEU A 20 1.72 6.87 7.72
N ASP A 21 0.92 7.80 8.25
CA ASP A 21 1.40 8.95 9.04
C ASP A 21 2.25 8.49 10.23
N ARG A 22 1.78 7.47 10.95
CA ARG A 22 2.51 6.94 12.12
C ARG A 22 3.79 6.21 11.73
N ARG A 23 3.82 5.52 10.60
CA ARG A 23 5.03 4.86 10.09
C ARG A 23 6.09 5.87 9.67
N GLU A 24 5.68 7.05 9.20
CA GLU A 24 6.57 8.16 8.87
C GLU A 24 7.15 8.81 10.14
N ALA A 25 6.30 9.05 11.15
CA ALA A 25 6.74 9.62 12.42
C ALA A 25 7.63 8.67 13.25
N GLU A 26 7.32 7.37 13.25
CA GLU A 26 7.97 6.35 14.08
C GLU A 26 8.39 5.12 13.23
N PRO A 27 9.43 5.25 12.39
CA PRO A 27 9.87 4.15 11.55
C PRO A 27 10.42 3.00 12.42
N GLY A 28 9.80 1.82 12.29
CA GLY A 28 10.20 0.61 13.00
C GLY A 28 9.32 0.27 14.21
N ASN A 29 8.39 1.14 14.61
CA ASN A 29 7.39 0.78 15.61
C ASN A 29 6.42 -0.27 15.04
N ARG A 30 6.45 -1.47 15.64
CA ARG A 30 5.62 -2.62 15.23
C ARG A 30 4.21 -2.58 15.80
N SER A 31 3.94 -1.77 16.83
CA SER A 31 2.62 -1.67 17.46
C SER A 31 1.64 -0.79 16.69
N ILE A 32 2.11 0.04 15.74
CA ILE A 32 1.28 0.98 14.97
C ILE A 32 0.03 0.33 14.40
N ILE A 33 0.16 -0.84 13.78
CA ILE A 33 -0.98 -1.52 13.14
C ILE A 33 -1.99 -1.96 14.19
N ARG A 34 -1.53 -2.47 15.33
CA ARG A 34 -2.41 -2.90 16.42
C ARG A 34 -3.15 -1.72 17.04
N GLU A 35 -2.42 -0.66 17.40
CA GLU A 35 -3.00 0.55 18.00
C GLU A 35 -4.01 1.23 17.06
N THR A 36 -3.69 1.31 15.76
CA THR A 36 -4.62 1.89 14.78
C THR A 36 -5.83 0.98 14.53
N ALA A 37 -5.65 -0.34 14.53
CA ALA A 37 -6.76 -1.29 14.42
C ALA A 37 -7.76 -1.12 15.59
N GLU A 38 -7.23 -1.00 16.82
CA GLU A 38 -8.03 -0.71 18.02
C GLU A 38 -8.73 0.66 17.94
N GLN A 39 -8.04 1.70 17.42
CA GLN A 39 -8.60 3.05 17.28
C GLN A 39 -9.82 3.14 16.34
N PHE A 40 -9.83 2.35 15.25
CA PHE A 40 -10.89 2.39 14.24
C PHE A 40 -11.89 1.22 14.36
N ASP A 41 -11.78 0.40 15.40
CA ASP A 41 -12.57 -0.83 15.60
C ASP A 41 -12.52 -1.78 14.38
N VAL A 42 -11.33 -1.87 13.76
CA VAL A 42 -11.07 -2.74 12.61
C VAL A 42 -10.21 -3.93 13.05
N GLY A 43 -10.51 -5.13 12.56
CA GLY A 43 -9.64 -6.28 12.79
C GLY A 43 -8.21 -6.06 12.27
N GLU A 44 -7.20 -6.38 13.09
CA GLU A 44 -5.78 -6.18 12.73
C GLU A 44 -5.39 -6.88 11.42
N GLN A 45 -5.93 -8.08 11.16
CA GLN A 45 -5.69 -8.82 9.92
C GLN A 45 -6.31 -8.14 8.69
N SER A 46 -7.47 -7.50 8.84
CA SER A 46 -8.10 -6.72 7.78
C SER A 46 -7.25 -5.50 7.43
N LEU A 47 -6.79 -4.76 8.44
CA LEU A 47 -5.92 -3.60 8.25
C LEU A 47 -4.59 -3.98 7.59
N ARG A 48 -3.97 -5.10 8.00
CA ARG A 48 -2.77 -5.66 7.33
C ARG A 48 -3.04 -6.00 5.86
N GLY A 49 -4.20 -6.57 5.55
CA GLY A 49 -4.62 -6.87 4.19
C GLY A 49 -4.75 -5.62 3.33
N TRP A 50 -5.37 -4.57 3.87
CA TRP A 50 -5.51 -3.28 3.18
C TRP A 50 -4.17 -2.59 2.95
N ILE A 51 -3.25 -2.65 3.93
CA ILE A 51 -1.90 -2.09 3.77
C ILE A 51 -1.17 -2.80 2.63
N ARG A 52 -1.22 -4.14 2.56
CA ARG A 52 -0.58 -4.89 1.46
C ARG A 52 -1.20 -4.56 0.10
N ALA A 53 -2.52 -4.41 0.04
CA ALA A 53 -3.23 -4.03 -1.18
C ALA A 53 -2.83 -2.62 -1.64
N TRP A 54 -2.74 -1.68 -0.71
CA TRP A 54 -2.27 -0.32 -0.95
C TRP A 54 -0.80 -0.30 -1.38
N GLU A 55 0.09 -0.99 -0.67
CA GLU A 55 1.51 -1.12 -1.03
C GLU A 55 1.68 -1.72 -2.43
N LYS A 56 0.85 -2.71 -2.81
CA LYS A 56 0.85 -3.28 -4.16
C LYS A 56 0.36 -2.29 -5.22
N ALA A 57 -0.68 -1.52 -4.93
CA ALA A 57 -1.22 -0.51 -5.85
C ALA A 57 -0.27 0.69 -6.03
N ASN A 58 0.50 1.02 -4.99
CA ASN A 58 1.42 2.14 -4.94
C ASN A 58 2.89 1.76 -5.21
N ALA A 59 3.18 0.47 -5.41
CA ALA A 59 4.51 0.02 -5.76
C ALA A 59 4.93 0.66 -7.10
N PRO A 60 6.16 1.18 -7.22
CA PRO A 60 6.65 1.70 -8.49
C PRO A 60 6.63 0.56 -9.51
N ALA A 61 6.04 0.82 -10.68
CA ALA A 61 5.95 -0.11 -11.80
C ALA A 61 7.34 -0.37 -12.42
N VAL A 62 8.25 -0.99 -11.66
CA VAL A 62 9.58 -1.38 -12.14
C VAL A 62 9.51 -2.57 -13.10
N GLU A 63 8.35 -3.22 -13.24
CA GLU A 63 8.18 -4.38 -14.13
C GLU A 63 6.82 -4.30 -14.86
N ALA A 64 6.56 -3.20 -15.55
CA ALA A 64 5.55 -3.14 -16.62
C ALA A 64 6.25 -3.20 -17.99
N SER A 65 7.03 -4.25 -18.17
CA SER A 65 7.40 -4.85 -19.46
C SER A 65 7.08 -6.33 -19.23
N GLU A 66 6.07 -6.99 -19.79
CA GLU A 66 5.39 -6.91 -21.08
C GLU A 66 4.11 -7.79 -20.94
N PRO A 67 2.96 -7.46 -21.54
CA PRO A 67 1.76 -8.29 -21.48
C PRO A 67 1.76 -9.34 -22.60
N GLU A 68 1.90 -10.63 -22.27
CA GLU A 68 1.47 -11.73 -23.15
C GLU A 68 0.26 -12.49 -22.54
N PRO A 69 -0.78 -12.75 -23.34
CA PRO A 69 -2.06 -13.29 -22.89
C PRO A 69 -2.10 -14.83 -22.93
N ALA A 70 -3.16 -15.36 -22.31
CA ALA A 70 -3.68 -16.73 -22.40
C ALA A 70 -3.12 -17.77 -21.42
N ALA A 71 -3.81 -17.92 -20.28
CA ALA A 71 -4.58 -19.14 -19.99
C ALA A 71 -5.35 -18.97 -18.67
N ALA A 72 -6.66 -18.72 -18.78
CA ALA A 72 -7.63 -19.10 -17.75
C ALA A 72 -7.94 -20.61 -17.89
N PRO A 73 -8.78 -21.20 -17.03
CA PRO A 73 -8.73 -21.26 -15.57
C PRO A 73 -8.89 -22.73 -15.08
N ALA A 74 -8.42 -23.06 -13.88
CA ALA A 74 -8.86 -24.29 -13.21
C ALA A 74 -9.18 -24.00 -11.74
N ALA A 75 -10.48 -23.83 -11.49
CA ALA A 75 -11.05 -24.00 -10.17
C ALA A 75 -11.05 -25.49 -9.80
N SER A 76 -10.66 -25.84 -8.57
CA SER A 76 -11.40 -26.83 -7.78
C SER A 76 -10.87 -26.99 -6.36
N THR A 77 -11.83 -26.85 -5.43
CA THR A 77 -12.07 -27.64 -4.22
C THR A 77 -10.96 -27.69 -3.17
N ALA A 78 -11.11 -26.99 -2.03
CA ALA A 78 -11.89 -27.43 -0.86
C ALA A 78 -11.37 -28.74 -0.23
N THR A 79 -10.87 -28.67 1.01
CA THR A 79 -11.45 -29.33 2.21
C THR A 79 -10.48 -29.22 3.39
N ALA A 80 -11.04 -28.91 4.55
CA ALA A 80 -10.37 -28.78 5.85
C ALA A 80 -10.04 -30.17 6.48
N SER A 81 -9.46 -30.13 7.69
CA SER A 81 -9.30 -31.22 8.68
C SER A 81 -7.91 -31.90 8.63
N VAL A 82 -7.15 -32.09 9.72
CA VAL A 82 -7.50 -32.50 11.08
C VAL A 82 -6.51 -31.91 12.13
N ALA A 83 -7.05 -31.77 13.35
CA ALA A 83 -6.49 -31.51 14.68
C ALA A 83 -5.08 -32.03 15.05
N ALA A 84 -4.40 -31.31 15.97
CA ALA A 84 -4.14 -31.72 17.36
C ALA A 84 -2.96 -30.92 17.98
N ALA A 85 -3.16 -30.37 19.18
CA ALA A 85 -2.10 -29.85 20.08
C ALA A 85 -1.76 -30.95 21.14
N PRO A 86 -0.87 -30.77 22.16
CA PRO A 86 0.14 -29.73 22.47
C PRO A 86 1.49 -30.29 23.05
N VAL A 87 2.36 -29.35 23.50
CA VAL A 87 3.53 -29.42 24.43
C VAL A 87 4.84 -30.12 23.95
N THR A 88 6.02 -29.48 24.01
CA THR A 88 6.82 -29.29 25.24
C THR A 88 8.09 -28.46 24.93
N THR A 89 8.42 -27.52 25.84
CA THR A 89 9.72 -26.85 26.18
C THR A 89 10.86 -26.83 25.13
N VAL A 90 11.61 -25.73 24.91
CA VAL A 90 12.59 -25.12 25.83
C VAL A 90 12.98 -23.74 25.25
N ALA A 91 13.08 -22.72 26.11
CA ALA A 91 14.00 -21.58 25.93
C ALA A 91 15.10 -21.72 27.01
N PRO A 92 16.27 -21.03 26.96
CA PRO A 92 16.74 -20.04 25.98
C PRO A 92 18.20 -20.31 25.49
N ALA A 93 18.64 -19.65 24.41
CA ALA A 93 20.07 -19.44 24.17
C ALA A 93 20.32 -18.23 23.26
N GLU A 94 21.29 -17.42 23.70
CA GLU A 94 21.73 -16.15 23.17
C GLU A 94 22.46 -16.21 21.81
N LYS A 95 22.48 -15.02 21.21
CA LYS A 95 23.58 -14.39 20.45
C LYS A 95 23.81 -14.72 18.98
N ALA A 96 23.76 -13.60 18.23
CA ALA A 96 24.77 -13.12 17.30
C ALA A 96 24.95 -13.90 15.98
N ALA A 97 24.42 -13.32 14.91
CA ALA A 97 25.20 -12.85 13.76
C ALA A 97 24.22 -12.28 12.73
N ALA A 98 23.94 -10.98 12.82
CA ALA A 98 23.38 -10.24 11.68
C ALA A 98 24.51 -10.08 10.67
N ASP A 99 24.65 -11.07 9.79
CA ASP A 99 25.55 -11.02 8.64
C ASP A 99 25.09 -9.89 7.72
N GLY A 100 25.81 -8.78 7.76
CA GLY A 100 25.60 -7.63 6.93
C GLY A 100 25.89 -7.97 5.48
N ARG A 101 24.88 -8.44 4.74
CA ARG A 101 24.88 -8.39 3.27
C ARG A 101 24.07 -7.19 2.82
N ARG A 102 24.63 -6.01 3.08
CA ARG A 102 24.26 -4.77 2.39
C ARG A 102 24.82 -4.88 0.97
N GLY A 103 24.02 -5.41 0.05
CA GLY A 103 24.35 -5.41 -1.38
C GLY A 103 24.50 -3.96 -1.88
N PRO A 104 25.50 -3.66 -2.71
CA PRO A 104 25.64 -2.34 -3.30
C PRO A 104 24.60 -2.19 -4.41
N GLY A 105 23.81 -1.10 -4.38
CA GLY A 105 23.10 -0.65 -5.59
C GLY A 105 21.57 -0.58 -5.54
N ARG A 106 20.89 -0.78 -4.40
CA ARG A 106 19.47 -0.39 -4.34
C ARG A 106 19.38 1.12 -4.12
N PRO A 107 18.92 1.93 -5.10
CA PRO A 107 18.64 3.34 -4.83
C PRO A 107 17.64 3.40 -3.69
N SER A 108 17.88 4.30 -2.73
CA SER A 108 16.99 4.46 -1.58
C SER A 108 15.57 4.70 -2.08
N ALA A 109 14.58 4.02 -1.50
CA ALA A 109 13.17 4.25 -1.82
C ALA A 109 12.80 5.74 -1.67
N ALA A 110 13.48 6.47 -0.78
CA ALA A 110 13.36 7.91 -0.62
C ALA A 110 13.78 8.69 -1.89
N ALA A 111 14.88 8.32 -2.55
CA ALA A 111 15.35 8.99 -3.76
C ALA A 111 14.39 8.76 -4.95
N GLY A 112 13.76 7.58 -5.01
CA GLY A 112 12.69 7.31 -5.99
C GLY A 112 11.42 8.12 -5.72
N ALA A 113 11.05 8.29 -4.45
CA ALA A 113 9.93 9.12 -4.05
C ALA A 113 10.16 10.61 -4.38
N GLU A 114 11.36 11.14 -4.09
CA GLU A 114 11.73 12.52 -4.43
C GLU A 114 11.67 12.79 -5.93
N SER A 115 12.20 11.88 -6.75
CA SER A 115 12.14 12.00 -8.22
C SER A 115 10.70 12.03 -8.71
N ARG A 116 9.83 11.20 -8.12
CA ARG A 116 8.41 11.14 -8.47
C ARG A 116 7.66 12.41 -8.05
N ILE A 117 8.00 13.00 -6.91
CA ILE A 117 7.42 14.28 -6.46
C ILE A 117 7.72 15.37 -7.48
N VAL A 118 8.98 15.51 -7.91
CA VAL A 118 9.37 16.53 -8.91
C VAL A 118 8.63 16.34 -10.24
N GLU A 119 8.50 15.09 -10.70
CA GLU A 119 7.75 14.76 -11.90
C GLU A 119 6.26 15.16 -11.79
N LEU A 120 5.62 14.79 -10.67
CA LEU A 120 4.21 15.12 -10.42
C LEU A 120 3.99 16.62 -10.28
N GLU A 121 4.92 17.35 -9.64
CA GLU A 121 4.85 18.81 -9.54
C GLU A 121 4.94 19.49 -10.92
N ALA A 122 5.80 18.98 -11.80
CA ALA A 122 5.92 19.47 -13.17
C ALA A 122 4.64 19.19 -13.99
N GLU A 123 4.03 18.02 -13.82
CA GLU A 123 2.77 17.67 -14.47
C GLU A 123 1.60 18.54 -13.96
N VAL A 124 1.50 18.76 -12.64
CA VAL A 124 0.50 19.66 -12.05
C VAL A 124 0.67 21.09 -12.57
N ALA A 125 1.91 21.58 -12.68
CA ALA A 125 2.18 22.90 -13.24
C ALA A 125 1.76 22.99 -14.72
N LYS A 126 1.96 21.93 -15.51
CA LYS A 126 1.50 21.85 -16.90
C LYS A 126 -0.03 21.87 -16.97
N LEU A 127 -0.71 21.00 -16.23
CA LEU A 127 -2.18 20.91 -16.22
C LEU A 127 -2.84 22.23 -15.81
N ARG A 128 -2.24 22.97 -14.87
CA ARG A 128 -2.73 24.30 -14.50
C ARG A 128 -2.64 25.29 -15.66
N ARG A 129 -1.52 25.32 -16.40
CA ARG A 129 -1.38 26.18 -17.59
C ARG A 129 -2.40 25.81 -18.66
N ASP A 130 -2.55 24.53 -18.96
CA ASP A 130 -3.50 24.05 -19.97
C ASP A 130 -4.95 24.40 -19.57
N ARG A 131 -5.30 24.25 -18.29
CA ARG A 131 -6.61 24.65 -17.76
C ARG A 131 -6.87 26.15 -17.92
N GLU A 132 -5.90 27.00 -17.64
CA GLU A 132 -6.07 28.46 -17.82
C GLU A 132 -6.20 28.84 -19.30
N ALA A 133 -5.46 28.17 -20.20
CA ALA A 133 -5.63 28.36 -21.64
C ALA A 133 -7.03 27.95 -22.12
N LEU A 134 -7.54 26.81 -21.65
CA LEU A 134 -8.90 26.35 -21.96
C LEU A 134 -9.97 27.29 -21.40
N LYS A 135 -9.80 27.81 -20.18
CA LYS A 135 -10.71 28.81 -19.62
C LYS A 135 -10.72 30.09 -20.45
N GLY A 136 -9.56 30.57 -20.90
CA GLY A 136 -9.46 31.74 -21.77
C GLY A 136 -10.18 31.54 -23.10
N ALA A 137 -9.99 30.38 -23.75
CA ALA A 137 -10.70 30.02 -24.98
C ALA A 137 -12.23 29.93 -24.76
N LEU A 138 -12.66 29.34 -23.64
CA LEU A 138 -14.07 29.29 -23.28
C LEU A 138 -14.67 30.67 -23.01
N ALA A 139 -13.94 31.58 -22.35
CA ALA A 139 -14.39 32.96 -22.15
C ALA A 139 -14.62 33.66 -23.49
N VAL A 140 -13.68 33.55 -24.43
CA VAL A 140 -13.83 34.12 -25.78
C VAL A 140 -15.05 33.54 -26.52
N LEU A 141 -15.32 32.25 -26.37
CA LEU A 141 -16.49 31.60 -27.00
C LEU A 141 -17.83 31.98 -26.34
N LEU A 142 -17.84 32.30 -25.04
CA LEU A 142 -19.04 32.68 -24.31
C LEU A 142 -19.35 34.18 -24.39
N ASP A 143 -18.34 35.00 -24.71
CA ASP A 143 -18.47 36.44 -24.93
C ASP A 143 -18.75 36.82 -26.41
N ALA A 144 -18.90 35.83 -27.30
CA ALA A 144 -19.22 35.99 -28.73
C ALA A 144 -20.68 35.62 -29.05
#